data_AF-A0A956JJ92-F1
#
_entry.id   AF-A0A956JJ92-F1
#
_cell.length_a   1.000
_cell.length_b   1.000
_cell.length_c   1.000
_cell.angle_alpha   90.00
_cell.angle_beta   90.00
_cell.angle_gamma   90.00
#
_symmetry.space_group_name_H-M   'P 1'
#
loop_
_entity.id
_entity.type
_entity.pdbx_description
1 polymer ?
#
loop_
_entity_poly.entity_id
_entity_poly.type
_entity_poly.pdbx_seq_one_letter_code
_entity_poly.pdbx_strand_id
1 'polypeptide(L)' 'MWTNTTASGETASDENDCQSFSDDTNNSFAPIGETDKSGPSWTYTAQPDEAVDLCTKERRLYCFGGEFWLDGA' A
#
# COMPACT_ATOMS: atom_id res chain seq x y z
N MET A 1 3.05 1.93 -5.66
CA MET A 1 1.83 1.34 -5.08
C MET A 1 1.68 1.86 -3.67
N TRP A 2 0.44 2.10 -3.21
CA TRP A 2 0.17 2.37 -1.78
C TRP A 2 0.27 1.10 -0.94
N THR A 3 0.94 1.16 0.20
CA THR A 3 1.01 0.08 1.19
C THR A 3 0.85 0.68 2.59
N ASN A 4 0.30 -0.09 3.54
CA ASN A 4 0.31 0.25 4.96
C ASN A 4 1.38 -0.52 5.73
N THR A 5 2.28 -1.21 5.01
CA THR A 5 3.31 -2.05 5.60
C THR A 5 4.68 -1.51 5.24
N THR A 6 5.56 -1.39 6.23
CA THR A 6 6.96 -0.99 6.10
C THR A 6 7.81 -2.09 5.42
N ALA A 7 9.07 -1.79 5.08
CA ALA A 7 10.02 -2.78 4.56
C ALA A 7 10.28 -3.91 5.56
N SER A 8 10.27 -3.57 6.86
CA SER A 8 10.40 -4.52 7.97
C SER A 8 9.19 -5.46 8.13
N GLY A 9 8.09 -5.20 7.42
CA GLY A 9 6.85 -5.98 7.53
C GLY A 9 5.92 -5.53 8.66
N GLU A 10 6.19 -4.38 9.27
CA GLU A 10 5.36 -3.81 10.33
C GLU A 10 4.23 -2.98 9.73
N THR A 11 3.08 -2.95 10.40
CA THR A 11 2.00 -2.03 10.03
C THR A 11 2.42 -0.60 10.37
N ALA A 12 2.36 0.29 9.39
CA ALA A 12 2.58 1.70 9.60
C ALA A 12 1.50 2.24 10.57
N SER A 13 1.91 3.13 11.47
CA SER A 13 0.99 3.82 12.38
C SER A 13 -0.04 4.64 11.62
N ASP A 14 -1.20 4.92 12.23
CA ASP A 14 -2.26 5.77 11.66
C ASP A 14 -1.77 7.15 11.15
N GLU A 15 -0.71 7.70 11.75
CA GLU A 15 -0.10 8.96 11.31
C GLU A 15 0.71 8.83 10.01
N ASN A 16 1.10 7.61 9.65
CA ASN A 16 2.00 7.26 8.56
C ASN A 16 1.36 6.26 7.58
N ASP A 17 0.04 6.13 7.52
CA ASP A 17 -0.68 5.34 6.53
C ASP A 17 -1.84 6.12 5.90
N CYS A 18 -1.70 7.44 5.83
CA CYS A 18 -2.78 8.35 5.43
C CYS A 18 -4.05 8.23 6.30
N GLN A 19 -3.89 8.05 7.62
CA GLN A 19 -5.00 7.77 8.55
C GLN A 19 -5.86 6.60 8.04
N SER A 20 -5.22 5.46 7.81
CA SER A 20 -5.81 4.27 7.20
C SER A 20 -6.45 4.56 5.83
N PHE A 21 -5.74 5.32 5.00
CA PHE A 21 -6.16 5.75 3.67
C PHE A 21 -7.48 6.54 3.65
N SER A 22 -7.82 7.22 4.75
CA SER A 22 -9.00 8.08 4.83
C SER A 22 -8.69 9.56 4.69
N ASP A 23 -7.41 9.95 4.84
CA ASP A 23 -6.95 11.33 4.76
C ASP A 23 -6.19 11.58 3.45
N ASP A 24 -6.66 12.55 2.67
CA ASP A 24 -6.07 12.98 1.40
C ASP A 24 -5.46 14.39 1.50
N THR A 25 -5.08 14.84 2.70
CA THR A 25 -4.46 16.16 2.88
C THR A 25 -2.95 16.16 2.61
N ASN A 26 -2.40 17.36 2.36
CA ASN A 26 -0.97 17.57 2.08
C ASN A 26 -0.03 17.39 3.28
N ASN A 27 -0.55 17.04 4.46
CA ASN A 27 0.25 16.86 5.67
C ASN A 27 0.36 15.40 6.12
N SER A 28 -0.30 14.50 5.40
CA SER A 28 -0.31 13.06 5.68
C SER A 28 0.53 12.32 4.65
N PHE A 29 1.15 11.22 5.10
CA PHE A 29 2.03 10.41 4.29
C PHE A 29 1.72 8.93 4.50
N ALA A 30 2.07 8.10 3.50
CA ALA A 30 2.06 6.65 3.64
C ALA A 30 3.27 6.01 2.96
N PRO A 31 3.75 4.84 3.45
CA PRO A 31 4.77 4.08 2.77
C PRO A 31 4.32 3.63 1.39
N ILE A 32 5.30 3.46 0.51
CA ILE A 32 5.09 3.07 -0.87
C ILE A 32 5.85 1.79 -1.20
N GLY A 33 5.27 1.00 -2.09
CA GLY A 33 5.94 -0.16 -2.69
C GLY A 33 6.10 0.00 -4.19
N GLU A 34 6.99 -0.80 -4.76
CA GLU A 34 7.11 -0.97 -6.20
C GLU A 34 6.57 -2.33 -6.64
N THR A 35 5.95 -2.33 -7.81
CA THR A 35 5.47 -3.56 -8.45
C THR A 35 6.07 -3.65 -9.83
N ASP A 36 6.72 -4.76 -10.12
CA ASP A 36 7.19 -5.08 -11.46
C ASP A 36 6.35 -6.20 -12.08
N LYS A 37 6.06 -6.10 -13.37
CA LYS A 37 5.30 -7.10 -14.12
C LYS A 37 6.22 -7.83 -15.09
N SER A 38 6.45 -9.11 -14.83
CA SER A 38 7.21 -10.00 -15.70
C SER A 38 6.30 -11.09 -16.27
N GLY A 39 5.80 -10.86 -17.49
CA GLY A 39 4.86 -11.79 -18.15
C GLY A 39 3.51 -11.86 -17.41
N PRO A 40 3.01 -13.05 -17.01
CA PRO A 40 1.79 -13.20 -16.23
C PRO A 40 1.97 -12.91 -14.72
N SER A 41 3.22 -12.77 -14.26
CA SER A 41 3.55 -12.63 -12.84
C SER A 41 3.77 -11.18 -12.43
N TRP A 42 3.44 -10.89 -11.17
CA TRP A 42 3.75 -9.62 -10.51
C TRP A 42 4.67 -9.88 -9.34
N THR A 43 5.69 -9.06 -9.20
CA THR A 43 6.57 -9.06 -8.03
C THR A 43 6.33 -7.77 -7.26
N TYR A 44 6.16 -7.89 -5.95
CA TYR A 44 6.12 -6.76 -5.03
C TYR A 44 7.48 -6.60 -4.36
N THR A 45 7.97 -5.36 -4.33
CA THR A 45 9.15 -4.97 -3.59
C THR A 45 8.76 -3.84 -2.64
N ALA A 46 8.83 -4.11 -1.33
CA ALA A 46 8.72 -3.06 -0.34
C ALA A 46 9.90 -2.09 -0.48
N GLN A 47 9.63 -0.79 -0.44
CA GLN A 47 10.68 0.23 -0.41
C GLN A 47 11.16 0.43 1.04
N PRO A 48 12.36 1.01 1.27
CA PRO A 48 12.84 1.35 2.60
C PRO A 48 11.81 2.12 3.45
N ASP A 49 11.88 2.01 4.78
CA ASP A 49 10.85 2.56 5.68
C ASP A 49 10.70 4.10 5.57
N GLU A 50 11.76 4.79 5.16
CA GLU A 50 11.74 6.23 4.87
C GLU A 50 11.10 6.60 3.52
N ALA A 51 10.87 5.62 2.64
CA ALA A 51 10.23 5.82 1.36
C ALA A 51 8.71 5.94 1.53
N VAL A 52 8.29 7.17 1.85
CA VAL A 52 6.90 7.57 1.97
C VAL A 52 6.52 8.57 0.87
N ASP A 53 5.24 8.73 0.63
CA ASP A 53 4.72 9.73 -0.30
C ASP A 53 3.49 10.44 0.26
N LEU A 54 3.22 11.66 -0.21
CA LEU A 54 2.07 12.46 0.22
C LEU A 54 0.76 11.79 -0.17
N CYS A 55 -0.23 11.77 0.72
CA CYS A 55 -1.53 11.15 0.45
C CYS A 55 -2.32 11.80 -0.70
N THR A 56 -1.99 13.05 -1.06
CA THR A 56 -2.50 13.72 -2.27
C THR A 56 -1.95 13.17 -3.58
N LYS A 57 -0.93 12.30 -3.55
CA LYS A 57 -0.36 11.69 -4.75
C LYS A 57 -1.23 10.56 -5.25
N GLU A 58 -1.53 10.57 -6.54
CA GLU A 58 -2.14 9.42 -7.19
C GLU A 58 -1.12 8.28 -7.32
N ARG A 59 -1.45 7.13 -6.72
CA ARG A 59 -0.69 5.88 -6.91
C ARG A 59 -1.65 4.72 -7.18
N ARG A 60 -1.12 3.70 -7.83
CA ARG A 60 -1.86 2.46 -8.09
C ARG A 60 -2.09 1.70 -6.79
N LEU A 61 -3.33 1.30 -6.55
CA LEU A 61 -3.70 0.26 -5.62
C LEU A 61 -3.80 -1.05 -6.38
N TYR A 62 -3.29 -2.15 -5.82
CA TYR A 62 -3.54 -3.48 -6.39
C TYR A 62 -4.17 -4.35 -5.33
N CYS A 63 -5.23 -5.05 -5.73
CA CYS A 63 -5.87 -6.06 -4.90
C CYS A 63 -5.19 -7.40 -5.18
N PHE A 64 -4.47 -7.95 -4.20
CA PHE A 64 -4.04 -9.33 -4.27
C PHE A 64 -5.26 -10.22 -4.01
N GLY A 65 -5.62 -11.05 -4.99
CA GLY A 65 -6.73 -11.98 -4.85
C GLY A 65 -6.40 -13.02 -3.77
N GLY A 66 -7.03 -12.91 -2.61
CA GLY A 66 -7.20 -14.05 -1.71
C GLY A 66 -8.32 -14.95 -2.22
N GLU A 67 -8.30 -16.24 -1.86
CA GLU A 67 -9.48 -17.09 -1.98
C GLU A 67 -10.55 -16.57 -1.02
N PHE A 68 -11.67 -16.07 -1.54
CA PHE A 68 -12.84 -15.76 -0.73
C PHE A 68 -13.99 -16.69 -1.13
N TRP A 69 -14.53 -17.40 -0.14
CA TRP A 69 -15.79 -18.12 -0.25
C TRP A 69 -16.90 -17.13 0.08
N LEU A 70 -17.73 -16.79 -0.90
CA LEU A 70 -19.01 -16.15 -0.64
C LEU A 70 -19.97 -17.28 -0.24
N ASP A 71 -20.07 -17.57 1.06
CA ASP A 71 -21.22 -18.36 1.53
C ASP A 71 -22.46 -17.48 1.34
N GLY A 72 -23.23 -17.82 0.31
CA GLY A 72 -24.50 -17.17 0.00
C GLY A 72 -25.48 -17.34 1.15
N ALA A 73 -25.99 -16.22 1.66
CA ALA A 73 -27.21 -16.16 2.47
C ALA A 73 -28.45 -16.34 1.60
#